data_AF-A0A964VVR3-F1
#
_entry.id   AF-A0A964VVR3-F1
#
_cell.length_a   1.000
_cell.length_b   1.000
_cell.length_c   1.000
_cell.angle_alpha   90.00
_cell.angle_beta   90.00
_cell.angle_gamma   90.00
#
_symmetry.space_group_name_H-M   'P 1'
#
loop_
_entity.id
_entity.type
_entity.pdbx_description
1 polymer ?
#
loop_
_entity_poly.entity_id
_entity_poly.type
_entity_poly.pdbx_seq_one_letter_code
_entity_poly.pdbx_strand_id
1 'polypeptide(L)'
;MSDSLRKVWIAAPRAQITARGNWNLIKTHRSGKPRLHLPGSRFCFLALILSLALTGTISSSRAQSDPIQFFETKIRPLLADHCYSCHSAKAEKVKGHLQVDSLENLLQGGDSGPALVPGDPENSLIIKAIRYRDLDLQMPPKGKKLSDR
;
A
#
# COMPACT_ATOMS: atom_id res chain seq x y z
N MET A 1 27.68 -37.00 7.96
CA MET A 1 26.23 -37.27 7.89
C MET A 1 25.57 -36.10 7.18
N SER A 2 25.36 -36.17 5.86
CA SER A 2 24.06 -36.37 5.21
C SER A 2 22.93 -35.55 5.85
N ASP A 3 22.46 -34.49 5.20
CA ASP A 3 21.40 -34.50 4.16
C ASP A 3 20.04 -34.93 4.72
N SER A 4 18.97 -34.24 4.31
CA SER A 4 17.56 -34.36 4.78
C SER A 4 17.27 -33.54 6.05
N LEU A 5 16.52 -32.44 6.05
CA LEU A 5 15.14 -32.32 5.55
C LEU A 5 14.80 -30.85 5.21
N ARG A 6 14.85 -30.56 3.92
CA ARG A 6 14.05 -29.51 3.27
C ARG A 6 12.59 -29.99 3.18
N LYS A 7 11.64 -29.05 3.29
CA LYS A 7 10.23 -29.11 2.81
C LYS A 7 9.21 -29.84 3.69
N VAL A 8 8.44 -29.09 4.49
CA VAL A 8 6.96 -29.18 4.65
C VAL A 8 6.56 -27.81 5.24
N TRP A 9 5.87 -26.91 4.55
CA TRP A 9 4.40 -26.88 4.48
C TRP A 9 3.97 -26.02 3.27
N ILE A 10 3.53 -26.73 2.23
CA ILE A 10 2.73 -26.19 1.13
C ILE A 10 1.27 -26.47 1.47
N ALA A 11 0.39 -25.54 1.09
CA ALA A 11 -1.08 -25.64 0.98
C ALA A 11 -1.90 -25.53 2.28
N ALA A 12 -2.36 -24.32 2.57
CA ALA A 12 -3.61 -24.09 3.29
C ALA A 12 -4.79 -24.17 2.29
N PRO A 13 -5.89 -24.89 2.59
CA PRO A 13 -7.03 -25.04 1.69
C PRO A 13 -7.93 -23.80 1.71
N ARG A 14 -8.30 -23.37 0.49
CA ARG A 14 -9.27 -22.31 0.19
C ARG A 14 -10.67 -22.74 0.63
N ALA A 15 -11.12 -22.22 1.77
CA ALA A 15 -12.49 -22.40 2.25
C ALA A 15 -13.49 -21.81 1.25
N GLN A 16 -14.33 -22.68 0.67
CA GLN A 16 -15.44 -22.33 -0.20
C GLN A 16 -16.62 -21.86 0.66
N ILE A 17 -17.03 -20.61 0.50
CA ILE A 17 -18.24 -20.04 1.10
C ILE A 17 -19.44 -20.61 0.33
N THR A 18 -20.17 -21.54 0.94
CA THR A 18 -21.44 -22.06 0.43
C THR A 18 -22.60 -21.32 1.07
N ALA A 19 -23.05 -20.22 0.45
CA ALA A 19 -24.29 -19.55 0.83
C ALA A 19 -25.42 -19.98 -0.11
N ARG A 20 -26.01 -21.15 0.13
CA ARG A 20 -27.31 -21.55 -0.46
C ARG A 20 -28.43 -20.97 0.42
N GLY A 21 -28.77 -19.71 0.19
CA GLY A 21 -30.01 -19.12 0.70
C GLY A 21 -31.20 -19.56 -0.16
N ASN A 22 -32.23 -20.10 0.46
CA ASN A 22 -33.50 -20.47 -0.16
C ASN A 22 -34.38 -19.22 -0.29
N TRP A 23 -34.51 -18.67 -1.51
CA TRP A 23 -35.20 -17.40 -1.79
C TRP A 23 -36.69 -17.54 -2.14
N ASN A 24 -37.31 -18.68 -1.85
CA ASN A 24 -38.74 -18.85 -2.05
C ASN A 24 -39.51 -18.56 -0.76
N LEU A 25 -39.99 -17.32 -0.60
CA LEU A 25 -41.21 -16.94 0.13
C LEU A 25 -41.32 -15.41 0.20
N ILE A 26 -41.67 -14.76 -0.91
CA ILE A 26 -42.27 -13.42 -0.86
C ILE A 26 -43.57 -13.50 -1.66
N LYS A 27 -44.67 -13.63 -0.91
CA LYS A 27 -46.04 -13.65 -1.40
C LYS A 27 -46.33 -12.35 -2.15
N THR A 28 -46.91 -12.50 -3.32
CA THR A 28 -47.34 -11.45 -4.23
C THR A 28 -48.56 -10.73 -3.65
N HIS A 29 -48.37 -9.52 -3.09
CA HIS A 29 -49.48 -8.63 -2.79
C HIS A 29 -49.79 -7.79 -4.04
N ARG A 30 -50.88 -8.16 -4.72
CA ARG A 30 -51.45 -7.46 -5.86
C ARG A 30 -52.25 -6.26 -5.33
N SER A 31 -51.68 -5.06 -5.37
CA SER A 31 -52.40 -3.80 -5.14
C SER A 31 -52.45 -2.99 -6.44
N GLY A 32 -53.66 -2.58 -6.80
CA GLY A 32 -54.03 -1.99 -8.10
C GLY A 32 -53.26 -0.73 -8.47
N LYS A 33 -52.98 -0.60 -9.76
CA LYS A 33 -52.37 0.60 -10.35
C LYS A 33 -53.43 1.69 -10.51
N PRO A 34 -53.22 2.92 -10.03
CA PRO A 34 -54.07 4.04 -10.37
C PRO A 34 -53.94 4.38 -11.87
N ARG A 35 -55.08 4.63 -12.49
CA ARG A 35 -55.22 4.97 -13.91
C ARG A 35 -54.76 6.42 -14.11
N LEU A 36 -53.47 6.63 -14.39
CA LEU A 36 -52.99 7.95 -14.80
C LEU A 36 -53.46 8.24 -16.23
N HIS A 37 -54.17 9.35 -16.36
CA HIS A 37 -54.55 9.96 -17.61
C HIS A 37 -53.29 10.56 -18.26
N LEU A 38 -52.85 10.03 -19.41
CA LEU A 38 -51.79 10.65 -20.22
C LEU A 38 -52.42 11.64 -21.21
N PRO A 39 -52.22 12.96 -21.06
CA PRO A 39 -52.50 13.89 -22.14
C PRO A 39 -51.41 13.83 -23.22
N GLY A 40 -51.85 13.71 -24.48
CA GLY A 40 -51.19 14.37 -25.62
C GLY A 40 -49.73 14.02 -25.92
N SER A 41 -49.53 12.78 -26.36
CA SER A 41 -48.57 12.19 -27.33
C SER A 41 -47.62 13.05 -28.21
N ARG A 42 -47.20 14.28 -27.88
CA ARG A 42 -46.18 15.02 -28.68
C ARG A 42 -45.14 15.83 -27.93
N PHE A 43 -45.27 16.03 -26.61
CA PHE A 43 -44.35 16.90 -25.87
C PHE A 43 -43.29 16.19 -25.01
N CYS A 44 -43.35 14.86 -24.84
CA CYS A 44 -42.38 14.14 -23.99
C CYS A 44 -41.02 13.80 -24.65
N PHE A 45 -40.89 13.85 -25.97
CA PHE A 45 -39.66 13.39 -26.62
C PHE A 45 -38.51 14.41 -26.66
N LEU A 46 -38.79 15.70 -26.46
CA LEU A 46 -37.76 16.75 -26.51
C LEU A 46 -37.17 17.10 -25.14
N ALA A 47 -37.86 16.79 -24.04
CA ALA A 47 -37.36 17.09 -22.69
C ALA A 47 -36.37 16.04 -22.15
N LEU A 48 -36.38 14.81 -22.68
CA LEU A 48 -35.53 13.72 -22.18
C LEU A 48 -34.06 13.81 -22.67
N ILE A 49 -33.81 14.46 -23.81
CA ILE A 49 -32.45 14.58 -24.37
C ILE A 49 -31.67 15.74 -23.73
N LEU A 50 -32.36 16.75 -23.18
CA LEU A 50 -31.71 17.92 -22.57
C LEU A 50 -31.19 17.66 -21.14
N SER A 51 -31.75 16.68 -20.42
CA SER A 51 -31.30 16.34 -19.06
C SER A 51 -30.05 15.45 -19.01
N LEU A 52 -29.71 14.77 -20.11
CA LEU A 52 -28.56 13.85 -20.17
C LEU A 52 -27.21 14.56 -20.44
N ALA A 53 -27.25 15.85 -20.78
CA ALA A 53 -26.07 16.64 -21.12
C ALA A 53 -25.35 17.27 -19.90
N LEU A 54 -25.86 17.11 -18.67
CA LEU A 54 -25.34 17.85 -17.50
C LEU A 54 -24.68 16.99 -16.40
N THR A 55 -24.53 15.69 -16.61
CA THR A 55 -23.65 14.86 -15.75
C THR A 55 -22.22 14.90 -16.29
N GLY A 56 -21.60 16.07 -16.18
CA GLY A 56 -20.17 16.23 -16.40
C GLY A 56 -19.41 15.31 -15.43
N THR A 57 -18.61 14.39 -15.98
CA THR A 57 -17.75 13.51 -15.22
C THR A 57 -16.71 14.35 -14.48
N ILE A 58 -16.90 14.53 -13.17
CA ILE A 58 -15.90 15.14 -12.30
C ILE A 58 -14.74 14.14 -12.19
N SER A 59 -13.76 14.25 -13.08
CA SER A 59 -12.49 13.52 -12.96
C SER A 59 -11.72 14.10 -11.79
N SER A 60 -11.90 13.52 -10.61
CA SER A 60 -11.06 13.80 -9.44
C SER A 60 -9.68 13.20 -9.68
N SER A 61 -8.75 13.97 -10.25
CA SER A 61 -7.33 13.63 -10.16
C SER A 61 -6.90 13.87 -8.72
N ARG A 62 -6.76 12.79 -7.94
CA ARG A 62 -5.99 12.90 -6.71
C ARG A 62 -4.57 13.31 -7.13
N ALA A 63 -4.08 14.43 -6.62
CA ALA A 63 -2.70 14.83 -6.78
C ALA A 63 -1.81 13.71 -6.20
N GLN A 64 -1.36 12.79 -7.05
CA GLN A 64 -0.28 11.87 -6.71
C GLN A 64 0.98 12.72 -6.70
N SER A 65 1.56 12.92 -5.52
CA SER A 65 2.89 13.52 -5.40
C SER A 65 3.87 12.70 -6.24
N ASP A 66 4.69 13.36 -7.04
CA ASP A 66 5.78 12.73 -7.76
C ASP A 66 6.66 11.95 -6.75
N PRO A 67 6.79 10.61 -6.88
CA PRO A 67 7.59 9.80 -5.98
C PRO A 67 9.04 10.27 -5.86
N ILE A 68 9.61 10.81 -6.94
CA ILE A 68 10.97 11.35 -6.94
C ILE A 68 11.00 12.61 -6.08
N GLN A 69 10.09 13.54 -6.33
CA GLN A 69 9.98 14.76 -5.52
C GLN A 69 9.77 14.44 -4.03
N PHE A 70 8.91 13.46 -3.70
CA PHE A 70 8.70 13.02 -2.33
C PHE A 70 9.99 12.47 -1.71
N PHE A 71 10.71 11.61 -2.42
CA PHE A 71 11.98 11.07 -1.96
C PHE A 71 13.01 12.18 -1.70
N GLU A 72 13.20 13.08 -2.67
CA GLU A 72 14.19 14.15 -2.58
C GLU A 72 13.88 15.17 -1.49
N THR A 73 12.59 15.49 -1.27
CA THR A 73 12.19 16.53 -0.32
C THR A 73 11.87 16.01 1.08
N LYS A 74 11.58 14.72 1.23
CA LYS A 74 11.17 14.12 2.52
C LYS A 74 12.12 13.03 3.01
N ILE A 75 12.57 12.15 2.13
CA ILE A 75 13.34 10.96 2.54
C ILE A 75 14.84 11.25 2.58
N ARG A 76 15.41 11.83 1.51
CA ARG A 76 16.85 12.12 1.44
C ARG A 76 17.34 13.01 2.59
N PRO A 77 16.64 14.09 3.01
CA PRO A 77 17.07 14.90 4.15
C PRO A 77 17.12 14.10 5.46
N LEU A 78 16.14 13.23 5.71
CA LEU A 78 16.12 12.38 6.90
C LEU A 78 17.30 11.40 6.93
N LEU A 79 17.65 10.80 5.78
CA LEU A 79 18.82 9.94 5.66
C LEU A 79 20.12 10.71 5.90
N ALA A 80 20.20 11.95 5.39
CA ALA A 80 21.35 12.81 5.61
C ALA A 80 21.55 13.18 7.08
N ASP A 81 20.48 13.59 7.75
CA ASP A 81 20.52 14.07 9.13
C ASP A 81 20.76 12.95 10.15
N HIS A 82 20.25 11.75 9.87
CA HIS A 82 20.20 10.67 10.87
C HIS A 82 21.01 9.43 10.53
N CYS A 83 21.36 9.18 9.27
CA CYS A 83 21.97 7.92 8.84
C CYS A 83 23.37 8.08 8.24
N TYR A 84 23.61 9.13 7.46
CA TYR A 84 24.85 9.24 6.67
C TYR A 84 26.13 9.36 7.48
N SER A 85 26.06 9.84 8.73
CA SER A 85 27.24 9.92 9.61
C SER A 85 27.90 8.57 9.87
N CYS A 86 27.14 7.47 9.79
CA CYS A 86 27.64 6.09 9.99
C CYS A 86 27.43 5.16 8.78
N HIS A 87 26.48 5.49 7.88
CA HIS A 87 26.04 4.61 6.80
C HIS A 87 26.04 5.30 5.44
N SER A 88 27.10 6.04 5.11
CA SER A 88 27.31 6.58 3.76
C SER A 88 28.73 6.31 3.29
N ALA A 89 28.97 6.38 1.99
CA ALA A 89 30.31 6.30 1.42
C ALA A 89 31.26 7.38 1.95
N LYS A 90 30.71 8.47 2.49
CA LYS A 90 31.44 9.62 3.06
C LYS A 90 31.60 9.55 4.57
N ALA A 91 31.06 8.53 5.24
CA ALA A 91 31.23 8.36 6.67
C ALA A 91 32.70 8.07 7.00
N GLU A 92 33.22 8.65 8.09
CA GLU A 92 34.57 8.35 8.58
C GLU A 92 34.75 6.84 8.85
N LYS A 93 33.68 6.20 9.35
CA LYS A 93 33.61 4.76 9.52
C LYS A 93 32.23 4.25 9.10
N VAL A 94 32.20 3.45 8.03
CA VAL A 94 30.99 2.77 7.56
C VAL A 94 30.66 1.61 8.50
N LYS A 95 29.55 1.71 9.23
CA LYS A 95 29.14 0.68 10.21
C LYS A 95 28.37 -0.45 9.53
N GLY A 96 28.65 -1.69 9.96
CA GLY A 96 28.00 -2.90 9.45
C GLY A 96 28.16 -3.10 7.95
N HIS A 97 29.20 -2.49 7.36
CA HIS A 97 29.41 -2.39 5.91
C HIS A 97 28.18 -1.93 5.11
N LEU A 98 27.27 -1.19 5.74
CA LEU A 98 26.01 -0.75 5.14
C LEU A 98 26.11 0.72 4.72
N GLN A 99 25.76 0.99 3.46
CA GLN A 99 25.60 2.35 2.92
C GLN A 99 24.13 2.56 2.49
N VAL A 100 23.54 3.68 2.89
CA VAL A 100 22.12 4.01 2.63
C VAL A 100 21.94 5.20 1.68
N ASP A 101 23.01 5.63 1.02
CA ASP A 101 23.05 6.77 0.10
C ASP A 101 22.80 6.39 -1.37
N SER A 102 22.65 5.10 -1.67
CA SER A 102 22.23 4.59 -2.98
C SER A 102 21.26 3.42 -2.85
N LEU A 103 20.40 3.25 -3.85
CA LEU A 103 19.47 2.12 -3.91
C LEU A 103 20.21 0.78 -4.03
N GLU A 104 21.26 0.73 -4.86
CA GLU A 104 22.08 -0.48 -5.06
C GLU A 104 22.64 -0.98 -3.72
N ASN A 105 23.24 -0.08 -2.94
CA ASN A 105 23.81 -0.43 -1.64
C ASN A 105 22.74 -0.87 -0.62
N LEU A 106 21.53 -0.32 -0.68
CA LEU A 106 20.41 -0.74 0.17
C LEU A 106 19.90 -2.15 -0.18
N LEU A 107 19.89 -2.49 -1.47
CA LEU A 107 19.49 -3.80 -1.95
C LEU A 107 20.56 -4.86 -1.65
N GLN A 108 21.84 -4.52 -1.80
CA GLN A 108 22.95 -5.38 -1.41
C GLN A 108 22.98 -5.56 0.12
N GLY A 109 22.80 -4.47 0.85
CA GLY A 109 22.85 -4.43 2.31
C GLY A 109 24.26 -4.49 2.89
N GLY A 110 24.34 -4.93 4.15
CA GLY A 110 25.59 -5.00 4.91
C GLY A 110 25.83 -6.38 5.51
N ASP A 111 26.52 -6.43 6.65
CA ASP A 111 26.87 -7.69 7.33
C ASP A 111 25.66 -8.55 7.72
N SER A 112 24.51 -7.92 7.92
CA SER A 112 23.25 -8.59 8.27
C SER A 112 22.40 -8.99 7.04
N GLY A 113 22.91 -8.75 5.83
CA GLY A 113 22.19 -8.98 4.57
C GLY A 113 21.47 -7.74 4.03
N PRO A 114 20.56 -7.92 3.04
CA PRO A 114 19.83 -6.85 2.37
C PRO A 114 19.13 -5.90 3.33
N ALA A 115 19.38 -4.59 3.21
CA ALA A 115 18.78 -3.61 4.10
C ALA A 115 17.34 -3.26 3.71
N LEU A 116 17.03 -3.32 2.41
CA LEU A 116 15.74 -2.97 1.83
C LEU A 116 15.20 -4.11 0.97
N VAL A 117 13.93 -4.47 1.19
CA VAL A 117 13.17 -5.39 0.34
C VAL A 117 12.08 -4.59 -0.38
N PRO A 118 12.18 -4.39 -1.72
CA PRO A 118 11.21 -3.61 -2.47
C PRO A 118 9.78 -4.16 -2.31
N GLY A 119 8.85 -3.28 -1.95
CA GLY A 119 7.44 -3.64 -1.75
C GLY A 119 7.12 -4.33 -0.42
N ASP A 120 8.12 -4.65 0.40
CA ASP A 120 7.95 -5.34 1.68
C ASP A 120 8.69 -4.63 2.84
N PRO A 121 8.09 -3.58 3.41
CA PRO A 121 8.71 -2.84 4.50
C PRO A 121 8.82 -3.66 5.78
N GLU A 122 7.97 -4.66 5.99
CA GLU A 122 7.97 -5.45 7.23
C GLU A 122 9.15 -6.43 7.26
N ASN A 123 9.61 -6.89 6.09
CA ASN A 123 10.80 -7.72 5.97
C ASN A 123 12.09 -6.94 5.73
N SER A 124 12.03 -5.63 5.49
CA SER A 124 13.20 -4.76 5.32
C SER A 124 13.94 -4.51 6.66
N LEU A 125 15.24 -4.82 6.72
CA LEU A 125 16.03 -4.64 7.95
C LEU A 125 16.11 -3.19 8.39
N ILE A 126 16.22 -2.24 7.47
CA ILE A 126 16.26 -0.80 7.81
C ILE A 126 15.00 -0.37 8.59
N ILE A 127 13.85 -0.93 8.25
CA ILE A 127 12.58 -0.65 8.93
C ILE A 127 12.55 -1.30 10.32
N LYS A 128 13.03 -2.55 10.44
CA LYS A 128 13.15 -3.23 11.74
C LYS A 128 14.08 -2.47 12.69
N ALA A 129 15.19 -1.98 12.17
CA ALA A 129 16.21 -1.22 12.89
C ALA A 129 15.69 0.10 13.46
N ILE A 130 15.02 0.93 12.64
CA ILE A 130 14.51 2.24 13.09
C ILE A 130 13.23 2.13 13.94
N ARG A 131 12.45 1.06 13.75
CA ARG A 131 11.24 0.79 14.57
C ARG A 131 11.53 0.00 15.84
N TYR A 132 12.77 -0.45 16.04
CA TYR A 132 13.22 -1.25 17.19
C TYR A 132 12.46 -2.58 17.30
N ARG A 133 12.15 -3.19 16.15
CA ARG A 133 11.50 -4.51 16.09
C ARG A 133 12.49 -5.67 16.23
N ASP A 134 13.78 -5.37 16.17
CA ASP A 134 14.88 -6.29 16.42
C ASP A 134 15.81 -5.62 17.46
N LEU A 135 16.11 -6.34 18.54
CA LEU A 135 16.91 -5.81 19.66
C LEU A 135 18.40 -5.69 19.30
N ASP A 136 18.87 -6.48 18.34
CA ASP A 136 20.29 -6.52 17.96
C ASP A 136 20.62 -5.50 16.85
N LEU A 137 19.60 -4.92 16.21
CA LEU A 137 19.73 -4.03 15.06
C LEU A 137 19.23 -2.60 15.32
N GLN A 138 19.00 -2.20 16.57
CA GLN A 138 18.41 -0.89 16.88
C GLN A 138 19.26 0.29 16.41
N MET A 139 18.63 1.24 15.71
CA MET A 139 19.30 2.42 15.15
C MET A 139 18.60 3.74 15.54
N PRO A 140 19.34 4.76 16.03
CA PRO A 140 20.79 4.81 16.12
C PRO A 140 21.34 4.07 17.37
N PRO A 141 22.57 3.52 17.33
CA PRO A 141 23.15 2.75 18.44
C PRO A 141 23.49 3.65 19.64
N LYS A 142 23.66 4.94 19.39
CA LYS A 142 23.80 5.99 20.38
C LYS A 142 22.89 7.12 19.97
N GLY A 143 22.10 7.64 20.91
CA GLY A 143 21.20 8.76 20.67
C GLY A 143 19.73 8.37 20.78
N LYS A 144 18.87 9.32 20.42
CA LYS A 144 17.42 9.16 20.55
C LYS A 144 16.86 8.46 19.31
N LYS A 145 15.94 7.52 19.54
CA LYS A 145 15.11 6.92 18.48
C LYS A 145 14.39 8.02 17.70
N LEU A 146 14.26 7.82 16.39
CA LEU A 146 13.41 8.66 15.54
C LEU A 146 11.97 8.65 16.06
N SER A 147 11.28 9.78 15.94
CA SER A 147 9.85 9.84 16.24
C SER A 147 9.06 9.00 15.24
N ASP A 148 7.90 8.48 15.64
CA ASP A 148 7.07 7.62 14.79
C ASP A 148 6.33 8.35 13.64
N ARG A 149 6.70 9.61 13.36
CA ARG A 149 6.04 10.50 12.38
C ARG A 149 6.94 10.79 11.19
#